data_AF-A0A7J7QZV3-F1
#
_entry.id   AF-A0A7J7QZV3-F1
#
_cell.length_a   1.000
_cell.length_b   1.000
_cell.length_c   1.000
_cell.angle_alpha   90.00
_cell.angle_beta   90.00
_cell.angle_gamma   90.00
#
_symmetry.space_group_name_H-M   'P 1'
#
loop_
_entity.id
_entity.type
_entity.pdbx_description
1 polymer ?
#
loop_
_entity_poly.entity_id
_entity_poly.type
_entity_poly.pdbx_seq_one_letter_code
_entity_poly.pdbx_strand_id
1 'polypeptide(L)'
;MQDPNADTEWNDILRKKGILPAKESLKELEREAEEEEQRVLQQSVVKTYEDMTLEELEDNEDEFNEEDERAIEMYRQQRLAELKAAQLRNKFGEVLEISGKDYVQEVTKAGEGLWVILHLYKQGIPLCSLINQHFSRLARKYPDVKFIKAISTTCIPNYPDRNLPTIFVYLEVTCVL
;
A
#
# COMPACT_ATOMS: atom_id res chain seq x y z
N MET A 1 2.58 -9.64 -30.38
CA MET A 1 2.94 -8.32 -30.93
C MET A 1 4.46 -8.28 -30.96
N GLN A 2 5.10 -8.17 -32.13
CA GLN A 2 6.56 -8.04 -32.21
C GLN A 2 6.95 -6.62 -31.79
N ASP A 3 8.02 -6.49 -31.02
CA ASP A 3 8.53 -5.22 -30.53
C ASP A 3 9.07 -4.37 -31.72
N PRO A 4 8.48 -3.19 -31.99
CA PRO A 4 8.91 -2.31 -33.07
C PRO A 4 10.36 -1.81 -32.95
N ASN A 5 10.95 -1.93 -31.75
CA ASN A 5 12.30 -1.45 -31.45
C ASN A 5 13.35 -2.57 -31.35
N ALA A 6 12.97 -3.82 -31.61
CA ALA A 6 13.91 -4.94 -31.62
C ALA A 6 14.91 -4.82 -32.79
N ASP A 7 16.20 -5.01 -32.52
CA ASP A 7 17.27 -5.02 -33.52
C ASP A 7 17.27 -6.34 -34.27
N THR A 8 16.39 -6.44 -35.27
CA THR A 8 16.31 -7.56 -36.20
C THR A 8 16.62 -7.09 -37.60
N GLU A 9 17.23 -7.97 -38.41
CA GLU A 9 17.55 -7.69 -39.81
C GLU A 9 16.30 -7.25 -40.61
N TRP A 10 15.12 -7.70 -40.21
CA TRP A 10 13.84 -7.31 -40.79
C TRP A 10 13.46 -5.85 -40.48
N ASN A 11 13.67 -5.39 -39.26
CA ASN A 11 13.36 -4.01 -38.86
C ASN A 11 14.29 -2.99 -39.55
N ASP A 12 15.56 -3.34 -39.77
CA ASP A 12 16.50 -2.48 -40.49
C ASP A 12 16.12 -2.28 -41.96
N ILE A 13 15.64 -3.35 -42.61
CA ILE A 13 15.12 -3.28 -43.98
C ILE A 13 13.87 -2.38 -44.04
N LEU A 14 12.99 -2.47 -43.03
CA LEU A 14 11.77 -1.64 -42.95
C LEU A 14 12.10 -0.15 -42.71
N ARG A 15 13.10 0.17 -41.89
CA ARG A 15 13.60 1.55 -41.71
C ARG A 15 14.21 2.08 -43.01
N LYS A 16 15.01 1.26 -43.72
CA LYS A 16 15.61 1.62 -45.01
C LYS A 16 14.58 1.86 -46.13
N LYS A 17 13.42 1.19 -46.05
CA LYS A 17 12.29 1.38 -46.98
C LYS A 17 11.36 2.53 -46.57
N GLY A 18 11.65 3.23 -45.46
CA GLY A 18 10.86 4.37 -44.98
C GLY A 18 9.51 3.99 -44.36
N ILE A 19 9.30 2.71 -44.01
CA ILE A 19 8.07 2.21 -43.40
C ILE A 19 8.10 2.39 -41.88
N LEU A 20 9.27 2.27 -41.27
CA LEU A 20 9.50 2.56 -39.85
C LEU A 20 10.28 3.88 -39.68
N PRO A 21 10.00 4.68 -38.63
CA PRO A 21 10.77 5.86 -38.30
C PRO A 21 12.23 5.52 -38.02
N ALA A 22 13.14 6.50 -38.11
CA ALA A 22 14.54 6.31 -37.74
C ALA A 22 14.64 5.89 -36.26
N LYS A 23 15.59 5.00 -35.94
CA LYS A 23 15.81 4.59 -34.55
C LYS A 23 16.43 5.78 -33.81
N GLU A 24 15.83 6.18 -32.70
CA GLU A 24 16.44 7.15 -31.79
C GLU A 24 17.84 6.65 -31.42
N SER A 25 18.82 7.54 -31.49
CA SER A 25 20.18 7.14 -31.17
C SER A 25 20.28 6.90 -29.67
N LEU A 26 21.01 5.85 -29.26
CA LEU A 26 21.22 5.54 -27.84
C LEU A 26 21.73 6.75 -27.05
N LYS A 27 22.55 7.59 -27.69
CA LYS A 27 23.06 8.84 -27.11
C LYS A 27 21.99 9.90 -26.85
N GLU A 28 20.93 9.91 -27.64
CA GLU A 28 19.82 10.85 -27.48
C GLU A 28 18.91 10.43 -26.33
N LEU A 29 18.64 9.13 -26.22
CA LEU A 29 17.92 8.53 -25.10
C LEU A 29 18.68 8.67 -23.77
N GLU A 30 20.01 8.47 -23.78
CA GLU A 30 20.87 8.69 -22.61
C GLU A 30 20.82 10.15 -22.15
N ARG A 31 20.90 11.12 -23.08
CA ARG A 31 20.84 12.55 -22.77
C ARG A 31 19.47 12.98 -22.23
N GLU A 32 18.39 12.47 -22.80
CA GLU A 32 17.03 12.76 -22.31
C GLU A 32 16.81 12.17 -20.91
N ALA A 33 17.33 10.97 -20.64
CA ALA A 33 17.28 10.37 -19.31
C ALA A 33 18.07 11.18 -18.28
N GLU A 34 19.28 11.66 -18.63
CA GLU A 34 20.09 12.54 -17.78
C GLU A 34 19.41 13.89 -17.51
N GLU A 35 18.79 14.51 -18.53
CA GLU A 35 18.06 15.77 -18.40
C GLU A 35 16.80 15.61 -17.52
N GLU A 36 16.11 14.46 -17.61
CA GLU A 36 14.96 14.15 -16.78
C GLU A 36 15.35 13.85 -15.32
N GLU A 37 16.46 13.13 -15.11
CA GLU A 37 17.04 12.88 -13.78
C GLU A 37 17.49 14.18 -13.10
N GLN A 38 18.14 15.09 -13.84
CA GLN A 38 18.50 16.41 -13.34
C GLN A 38 17.28 17.26 -12.98
N ARG A 39 16.19 17.20 -13.76
CA ARG A 39 14.95 17.91 -13.44
C ARG A 39 14.28 17.36 -12.18
N VAL A 40 14.29 16.05 -11.98
CA VAL A 40 13.74 15.42 -10.78
C VAL A 40 14.57 15.81 -9.54
N LEU A 41 15.90 15.86 -9.67
CA LEU A 41 16.80 16.30 -8.60
C LEU A 41 16.62 17.79 -8.26
N GLN A 42 16.42 18.65 -9.26
CA GLN A 42 16.10 20.07 -9.04
C GLN A 42 14.71 20.30 -8.45
N GLN A 43 13.79 19.36 -8.63
CA GLN A 43 12.41 19.44 -8.11
C GLN A 43 12.28 18.90 -6.68
N SER A 44 13.33 18.29 -6.10
CA SER A 44 13.32 17.96 -4.68
C SER A 44 13.36 19.25 -3.86
N VAL A 45 12.19 19.64 -3.33
CA VAL A 45 11.92 20.89 -2.60
C VAL A 45 12.70 21.01 -1.27
N VAL A 46 13.52 20.01 -0.92
CA VAL A 46 14.32 20.00 0.31
C VAL A 46 15.78 19.88 -0.10
N LYS A 47 16.56 20.96 0.09
CA LYS A 47 18.02 20.91 -0.03
C LYS A 47 18.55 19.83 0.92
N THR A 48 19.20 18.80 0.39
CA THR A 48 19.82 17.73 1.18
C THR A 48 21.18 18.19 1.68
N TYR A 49 21.21 18.75 2.89
CA TYR A 49 22.44 19.26 3.52
C TYR A 49 23.43 18.17 3.97
N GLU A 50 23.03 16.89 3.96
CA GLU A 50 23.85 15.76 4.45
C GLU A 50 25.07 15.46 3.59
N ASP A 51 25.05 15.81 2.30
CA ASP A 51 26.14 15.54 1.34
C ASP A 51 26.93 16.79 0.91
N MET A 52 26.62 17.96 1.48
CA MET A 52 27.32 19.21 1.14
C MET A 52 28.67 19.31 1.86
N THR A 53 29.64 19.93 1.20
CA THR A 53 30.93 20.26 1.81
C THR A 53 30.81 21.46 2.76
N LEU A 54 31.76 21.62 3.68
CA LEU A 54 31.75 22.71 4.68
C LEU A 54 31.70 24.11 4.04
N GLU A 55 32.36 24.30 2.90
CA GLU A 55 32.39 25.57 2.16
C GLU A 55 31.02 25.85 1.48
N GLU A 56 30.39 24.81 0.92
CA GLU A 56 29.04 24.91 0.35
C GLU A 56 27.95 25.14 1.41
N LEU A 57 28.14 24.63 2.63
CA LEU A 57 27.26 24.90 3.76
C LEU A 57 27.37 26.35 4.24
N GLU A 58 28.60 26.89 4.31
CA GLU A 58 28.89 28.27 4.71
C GLU A 58 28.29 29.28 3.70
N ASP A 59 28.38 28.98 2.40
CA ASP A 59 27.72 29.77 1.34
C ASP A 59 26.18 29.68 1.37
N ASN A 60 25.62 28.60 1.93
CA ASN A 60 24.17 28.41 2.07
C ASN A 60 23.59 28.90 3.41
N GLU A 61 24.40 29.36 4.36
CA GLU A 61 23.92 29.82 5.68
C GLU A 61 22.93 31.01 5.57
N ASP A 62 23.11 31.88 4.57
CA ASP A 62 22.24 33.02 4.30
C ASP A 62 21.10 32.71 3.28
N GLU A 63 21.12 31.53 2.65
CA GLU A 63 20.11 31.13 1.65
C GLU A 63 18.88 30.45 2.26
N PHE A 64 18.88 30.15 3.57
CA PHE A 64 17.73 29.61 4.28
C PHE A 64 16.61 30.65 4.31
N ASN A 65 15.79 30.62 3.27
CA ASN A 65 14.86 31.69 2.97
C ASN A 65 13.42 31.30 3.35
N GLU A 66 12.48 32.23 3.17
CA GLU A 66 11.07 31.97 3.47
C GLU A 66 10.47 30.79 2.67
N GLU A 67 11.07 30.40 1.54
CA GLU A 67 10.66 29.26 0.74
C GLU A 67 11.10 27.93 1.37
N ASP A 68 12.33 27.88 1.92
CA ASP A 68 12.81 26.75 2.71
C ASP A 68 11.99 26.55 3.99
N GLU A 69 11.63 27.64 4.68
CA GLU A 69 10.72 27.59 5.84
C GLU A 69 9.33 27.05 5.46
N ARG A 70 8.77 27.50 4.32
CA ARG A 70 7.48 27.00 3.80
C ARG A 70 7.55 25.52 3.43
N ALA A 71 8.63 25.08 2.80
CA ALA A 71 8.84 23.68 2.41
C ALA A 71 8.91 22.75 3.63
N ILE A 72 9.67 23.16 4.66
CA ILE A 72 9.79 22.42 5.92
C ILE A 72 8.45 22.35 6.65
N GLU A 73 7.72 23.46 6.72
CA GLU A 73 6.41 23.49 7.35
C GLU A 73 5.38 22.63 6.58
N MET A 74 5.41 22.65 5.25
CA MET A 74 4.59 21.74 4.42
C MET A 74 4.93 20.27 4.69
N TYR A 75 6.20 19.91 4.72
CA TYR A 75 6.63 18.54 5.04
C TYR A 75 6.18 18.13 6.45
N ARG A 76 6.35 19.02 7.43
CA ARG A 76 5.90 18.81 8.81
C ARG A 76 4.39 18.57 8.85
N GLN A 77 3.61 19.40 8.18
CA GLN A 77 2.15 19.26 8.11
C GLN A 77 1.74 17.96 7.43
N GLN A 78 2.40 17.59 6.33
CA GLN A 78 2.16 16.33 5.63
C GLN A 78 2.41 15.12 6.53
N ARG A 79 3.58 15.07 7.20
CA ARG A 79 3.91 14.00 8.15
C ARG A 79 2.92 13.93 9.31
N LEU A 80 2.50 15.08 9.83
CA LEU A 80 1.53 15.15 10.92
C LEU A 80 0.14 14.68 10.46
N ALA A 81 -0.26 14.99 9.22
CA ALA A 81 -1.51 14.53 8.62
C ALA A 81 -1.50 13.00 8.42
N GLU A 82 -0.39 12.43 7.93
CA GLU A 82 -0.22 10.98 7.79
C GLU A 82 -0.34 10.25 9.13
N LEU A 83 0.33 10.76 10.17
CA LEU A 83 0.25 10.21 11.53
C LEU A 83 -1.17 10.29 12.10
N LYS A 84 -1.85 11.43 11.91
CA LYS A 84 -3.26 11.61 12.31
C LYS A 84 -4.18 10.65 11.57
N ALA A 85 -3.98 10.46 10.26
CA ALA A 85 -4.75 9.52 9.47
C ALA A 85 -4.53 8.08 9.94
N ALA A 86 -3.28 7.69 10.23
CA ALA A 86 -2.97 6.38 10.79
C ALA A 86 -3.61 6.16 12.17
N GLN A 87 -3.54 7.16 13.06
CA GLN A 87 -4.24 7.09 14.35
C GLN A 87 -5.75 6.96 14.18
N LEU A 88 -6.34 7.68 13.23
CA LEU A 88 -7.78 7.58 12.96
C LEU A 88 -8.16 6.18 12.45
N ARG A 89 -7.27 5.46 11.76
CA ARG A 89 -7.51 4.07 11.32
C ARG A 89 -7.41 3.06 12.46
N ASN A 90 -6.60 3.34 13.49
CA ASN A 90 -6.40 2.48 14.66
C ASN A 90 -7.61 2.51 15.62
N LYS A 91 -8.79 2.08 15.15
CA LYS A 91 -10.05 2.09 15.90
C LYS A 91 -10.34 0.78 16.62
N PHE A 92 -9.63 -0.29 16.27
CA PHE A 92 -9.83 -1.63 16.80
C PHE A 92 -8.72 -2.00 17.78
N GLY A 93 -8.75 -3.22 18.29
CA GLY A 93 -7.84 -3.65 19.36
C GLY A 93 -8.29 -4.94 20.06
N GLU A 94 -9.55 -5.34 19.84
CA GLU A 94 -10.16 -6.52 20.41
C GLU A 94 -10.89 -7.34 19.34
N VAL A 95 -11.18 -8.59 19.67
CA VAL A 95 -11.92 -9.50 18.79
C VAL A 95 -13.39 -9.42 19.15
N LEU A 96 -14.22 -9.00 18.20
CA LEU A 96 -15.67 -8.94 18.40
C LEU A 96 -16.33 -10.27 18.01
N GLU A 97 -17.27 -10.73 18.82
CA GLU A 97 -18.09 -11.88 18.49
C GLU A 97 -19.41 -11.42 17.87
N ILE A 98 -19.72 -11.93 16.68
CA ILE A 98 -20.91 -11.51 15.92
C ILE A 98 -21.87 -12.68 15.71
N SER A 99 -23.16 -12.37 15.54
CA SER A 99 -24.14 -13.33 15.04
C SER A 99 -24.21 -13.30 13.51
N GLY A 100 -24.85 -14.30 12.91
CA GLY A 100 -25.08 -14.31 11.46
C GLY A 100 -25.90 -13.12 10.94
N LYS A 101 -26.74 -12.50 11.79
CA LYS A 101 -27.50 -11.30 11.42
C LYS A 101 -26.61 -10.07 11.31
N ASP A 102 -25.57 -10.01 12.13
CA ASP A 102 -24.65 -8.88 12.20
C ASP A 102 -23.56 -8.96 11.12
N TYR A 103 -23.37 -10.12 10.49
CA TYR A 103 -22.37 -10.36 9.45
C TYR A 103 -22.38 -9.28 8.36
N VAL A 104 -23.55 -8.96 7.81
CA VAL A 104 -23.66 -7.98 6.72
C VAL A 104 -23.25 -6.59 7.19
N GLN A 105 -23.62 -6.20 8.41
CA GLN A 105 -23.24 -4.90 8.94
C GLN A 105 -21.75 -4.83 9.24
N GLU A 106 -21.21 -5.86 9.89
CA GLU A 106 -19.86 -5.83 10.43
C GLU A 106 -18.78 -6.13 9.38
N VAL A 107 -19.12 -6.86 8.31
CA VAL A 107 -18.22 -7.24 7.21
C VAL A 107 -18.48 -6.40 5.96
N THR A 108 -19.72 -6.36 5.47
CA THR A 108 -20.07 -5.71 4.20
C THR A 108 -20.13 -4.18 4.32
N LYS A 109 -20.34 -3.62 5.52
CA LYS A 109 -20.44 -2.17 5.76
C LYS A 109 -19.34 -1.62 6.67
N ALA A 110 -18.20 -2.29 6.74
CA ALA A 110 -17.14 -1.96 7.69
C ALA A 110 -16.42 -0.63 7.40
N GLY A 111 -16.53 -0.09 6.18
CA GLY A 111 -15.92 1.16 5.73
C GLY A 111 -14.90 0.95 4.61
N GLU A 112 -14.62 1.99 3.84
CA GLU A 112 -13.60 1.98 2.77
C GLU A 112 -12.19 1.84 3.37
N GLY A 113 -11.31 1.10 2.68
CA GLY A 113 -9.94 0.82 3.12
C GLY A 113 -9.77 0.00 4.40
N LEU A 114 -10.85 -0.57 4.97
CA LEU A 114 -10.79 -1.36 6.19
C LEU A 114 -10.66 -2.87 5.91
N TRP A 115 -9.67 -3.50 6.54
CA TRP A 115 -9.51 -4.95 6.53
C TRP A 115 -10.40 -5.59 7.60
N VAL A 116 -11.19 -6.59 7.21
CA VAL A 116 -12.00 -7.39 8.12
C VAL A 116 -11.60 -8.85 8.03
N ILE A 117 -11.18 -9.41 9.17
CA ILE A 117 -10.77 -10.82 9.27
C ILE A 117 -11.79 -11.56 10.13
N LEU A 118 -12.51 -12.50 9.52
CA LEU A 118 -13.54 -13.30 10.17
C LEU A 118 -13.08 -14.72 10.41
N HIS A 119 -13.08 -15.15 11.67
CA HIS A 119 -12.92 -16.56 12.04
C HIS A 119 -14.28 -17.22 12.27
N LEU A 120 -14.66 -18.16 11.39
CA LEU A 120 -15.75 -19.09 11.68
C LEU A 120 -15.26 -20.24 12.53
N TYR A 121 -15.96 -20.47 13.63
CA TYR A 121 -15.55 -21.43 14.63
C TYR A 121 -16.72 -22.24 15.18
N LYS A 122 -16.42 -23.35 15.84
CA LYS A 122 -17.41 -24.14 16.58
C LYS A 122 -16.82 -24.57 17.92
N GLN A 123 -17.65 -24.51 18.96
CA GLN A 123 -17.27 -24.97 20.30
C GLN A 123 -17.01 -26.48 20.27
N GLY A 124 -16.00 -26.94 21.00
CA GLY A 124 -15.61 -28.35 21.06
C GLY A 124 -14.53 -28.77 20.05
N ILE A 125 -14.15 -27.91 19.09
CA ILE A 125 -13.01 -28.16 18.19
C ILE A 125 -11.75 -27.50 18.79
N PRO A 126 -10.71 -28.25 19.20
CA PRO A 126 -9.52 -27.68 19.84
C PRO A 126 -8.79 -26.64 18.99
N LEU A 127 -8.69 -26.86 17.67
CA LEU A 127 -8.06 -25.91 16.76
C LEU A 127 -8.78 -24.54 16.75
N CYS A 128 -10.11 -24.52 16.79
CA CYS A 128 -10.89 -23.28 16.88
C CYS A 128 -10.53 -22.48 18.14
N SER A 129 -10.38 -23.16 19.29
CA SER A 129 -9.98 -22.50 20.53
C SER A 129 -8.57 -21.93 20.45
N LEU A 130 -7.64 -22.62 19.79
CA LEU A 130 -6.28 -22.13 19.57
C LEU A 130 -6.28 -20.88 18.68
N ILE A 131 -6.99 -20.89 17.55
CA ILE A 131 -7.10 -19.74 16.65
C ILE A 131 -7.72 -18.54 17.37
N ASN A 132 -8.74 -18.74 18.20
CA ASN A 132 -9.35 -17.67 19.01
C ASN A 132 -8.31 -16.98 19.92
N GLN A 133 -7.40 -17.73 20.54
CA GLN A 133 -6.34 -17.14 21.37
C GLN A 133 -5.36 -16.30 20.53
N HIS A 134 -5.01 -16.76 19.33
CA HIS A 134 -4.15 -16.01 18.41
C HIS A 134 -4.84 -14.75 17.89
N PHE A 135 -6.13 -14.83 17.54
CA PHE A 135 -6.94 -13.68 17.13
C PHE A 135 -6.92 -12.56 18.18
N SER A 136 -7.06 -12.89 19.48
CA SER A 136 -7.00 -11.89 20.54
C SER A 136 -5.65 -11.18 20.63
N ARG A 137 -4.54 -11.87 20.32
CA ARG A 137 -3.20 -11.26 20.29
C ARG A 137 -3.01 -10.41 19.05
N LEU A 138 -3.48 -10.88 17.90
CA LEU A 138 -3.39 -10.16 16.63
C LEU A 138 -4.21 -8.88 16.63
N ALA A 139 -5.44 -8.91 17.17
CA ALA A 139 -6.29 -7.72 17.28
C ALA A 139 -5.62 -6.58 18.06
N ARG A 140 -4.89 -6.90 19.13
CA ARG A 140 -4.13 -5.91 19.91
C ARG A 140 -2.90 -5.38 19.17
N LYS A 141 -2.30 -6.20 18.30
CA LYS A 141 -1.11 -5.84 17.54
C LYS A 141 -1.44 -5.00 16.30
N TYR A 142 -2.62 -5.22 15.71
CA TYR A 142 -3.06 -4.57 14.48
C TYR A 142 -4.41 -3.86 14.72
N PRO A 143 -4.40 -2.70 15.41
CA PRO A 143 -5.61 -1.94 15.73
C PRO A 143 -6.27 -1.27 14.52
N ASP A 144 -5.61 -1.24 13.38
CA ASP A 144 -6.13 -0.81 12.08
C ASP A 144 -6.93 -1.91 11.35
N VAL A 145 -6.92 -3.14 11.86
CA VAL A 145 -7.61 -4.29 11.28
C VAL A 145 -8.74 -4.74 12.20
N LYS A 146 -9.90 -5.03 11.62
CA LYS A 146 -11.07 -5.49 12.36
C LYS A 146 -11.07 -7.01 12.45
N PHE A 147 -10.81 -7.55 13.63
CA PHE A 147 -10.89 -8.99 13.89
C PHE A 147 -12.25 -9.35 14.47
N ILE A 148 -12.92 -10.31 13.85
CA ILE A 148 -14.23 -10.81 14.28
C ILE A 148 -14.24 -12.33 14.30
N LYS A 149 -15.12 -12.91 15.12
CA LYS A 149 -15.39 -14.34 15.16
C LYS A 149 -16.89 -14.61 15.20
N ALA A 150 -17.31 -15.72 14.61
CA ALA A 150 -18.72 -16.13 14.62
C ALA A 150 -18.85 -17.64 14.71
N ILE A 151 -19.92 -18.12 15.37
CA ILE A 151 -20.23 -19.55 15.39
C ILE A 151 -20.67 -19.96 13.98
N SER A 152 -20.02 -20.99 13.42
CA SER A 152 -20.21 -21.42 12.03
C SER A 152 -21.68 -21.68 11.70
N THR A 153 -22.39 -22.40 12.58
CA THR A 153 -23.79 -22.79 12.39
C THR A 153 -24.79 -21.65 12.48
N THR A 154 -24.46 -20.56 13.18
CA THR A 154 -25.32 -19.38 13.30
C THR A 154 -25.02 -18.36 12.22
N CYS A 155 -23.78 -18.32 11.72
CA CYS A 155 -23.36 -17.41 10.67
C CYS A 155 -23.68 -17.93 9.27
N ILE A 156 -23.43 -19.21 9.00
CA ILE A 156 -23.70 -19.86 7.72
C ILE A 156 -24.48 -21.17 7.98
N PRO A 157 -25.76 -21.24 7.58
CA PRO A 157 -26.55 -22.45 7.74
C PRO A 157 -25.87 -23.66 7.08
N ASN A 158 -25.80 -24.78 7.81
CA ASN A 158 -25.21 -26.04 7.34
C ASN A 158 -23.72 -25.97 6.94
N TYR A 159 -22.94 -25.04 7.52
CA TYR A 159 -21.49 -25.01 7.28
C TYR A 159 -20.80 -26.30 7.76
N PRO A 160 -20.01 -27.01 6.93
CA PRO A 160 -19.41 -28.29 7.32
C PRO A 160 -18.35 -28.15 8.41
N ASP A 161 -18.48 -28.92 9.50
CA ASP A 161 -17.49 -28.92 10.61
C ASP A 161 -16.07 -29.28 10.15
N ARG A 162 -15.93 -30.13 9.12
CA ARG A 162 -14.63 -30.53 8.56
C ARG A 162 -13.83 -29.37 7.96
N ASN A 163 -14.50 -28.25 7.63
CA ASN A 163 -13.85 -27.06 7.10
C ASN A 163 -13.34 -26.14 8.22
N LEU A 164 -13.73 -26.38 9.47
CA LEU A 164 -13.33 -25.55 10.60
C LEU A 164 -11.94 -25.93 11.13
N PRO A 165 -11.15 -24.95 11.60
CA PRO A 165 -11.45 -23.51 11.62
C PRO A 165 -11.33 -22.87 10.23
N THR A 166 -12.25 -21.95 9.90
CA THR A 166 -12.19 -21.19 8.64
C THR A 166 -11.92 -19.73 8.94
N ILE A 167 -11.04 -19.12 8.16
CA ILE A 167 -10.78 -17.68 8.21
C ILE A 167 -11.12 -17.08 6.86
N PHE A 168 -11.95 -16.05 6.84
CA PHE A 168 -12.21 -15.22 5.67
C PHE A 168 -11.56 -13.86 5.83
N VAL A 169 -11.02 -13.33 4.74
CA VAL A 169 -10.40 -12.01 4.71
C VAL A 169 -11.11 -11.13 3.71
N TYR A 170 -11.59 -9.97 4.17
CA TYR A 170 -12.29 -8.98 3.35
C TYR A 170 -11.50 -7.68 3.28
N LEU A 171 -11.51 -7.08 2.09
CA LEU A 171 -11.08 -5.71 1.83
C LEU A 171 -12.19 -5.03 1.02
N GLU A 172 -12.70 -3.89 1.50
CA GLU A 172 -13.69 -3.09 0.76
C GLU A 172 -14.84 -3.94 0.22
N VAL A 173 -15.39 -4.81 1.06
CA VAL A 173 -16.52 -5.73 0.75
C VAL A 173 -16.14 -6.95 -0.09
N THR A 174 -14.97 -6.95 -0.73
CA THR A 174 -14.51 -8.08 -1.53
C THR A 174 -13.85 -9.14 -0.65
N CYS A 175 -14.32 -10.39 -0.73
CA CYS A 175 -13.64 -11.52 -0.10
C CYS A 175 -12.38 -11.83 -0.90
N VAL A 176 -11.22 -11.72 -0.27
CA VAL A 176 -9.91 -11.94 -0.89
C VAL A 176 -9.47 -13.40 -0.74
N LEU A 177 -9.85 -14.04 0.38
CA LEU A 177 -9.55 -15.44 0.73
C LEU A 177 -10.69 -16.05 1.54
#